data_AF-A0A7S2GG51-F1
#
_entry.id   AF-A0A7S2GG51-F1
#
_cell.length_a   1.000
_cell.length_b   1.000
_cell.length_c   1.000
_cell.angle_alpha   90.00
_cell.angle_beta   90.00
_cell.angle_gamma   90.00
#
_symmetry.space_group_name_H-M   'P 1'
#
loop_
_entity.id
_entity.type
_entity.pdbx_description
1 polymer ?
#
loop_
_entity_poly.entity_id
_entity_poly.type
_entity_poly.pdbx_seq_one_letter_code
_entity_poly.pdbx_strand_id
1 'polypeptide(L)'
;RLPRRWRWTIDWREMLSTSALEGAIELQLHDFMIDLDYLCEGCPAIRRVPRVIVVHGDGRPPHSAAATNEPARFVCLQPPCERFGTHHSKAIFIIKPHELTVHVVTANFIYTDLHNKTNGVFTHRFPARTLSQAPASAEGASPTGFGADLESY
;
A
#
# COMPACT_ATOMS: atom_id res chain seq x y z
N ARG A 1 9.89 -17.84 15.04
CA ARG A 1 9.20 -18.78 14.10
C ARG A 1 7.73 -18.83 14.48
N LEU A 2 6.82 -18.49 13.58
CA LEU A 2 5.38 -18.61 13.83
C LEU A 2 4.98 -20.10 13.99
N PRO A 3 3.96 -20.42 14.80
CA PRO A 3 3.46 -21.78 14.94
C PRO A 3 3.03 -22.35 13.58
N ARG A 4 3.18 -23.67 13.37
CA ARG A 4 2.82 -24.38 12.12
C ARG A 4 1.40 -24.07 11.59
N ARG A 5 0.48 -23.63 12.45
CA ARG A 5 -0.91 -23.28 12.11
C ARG A 5 -1.07 -22.02 11.23
N TRP A 6 -0.02 -21.20 11.10
CA TRP A 6 -0.05 -19.91 10.39
C TRP A 6 0.84 -19.90 9.14
N ARG A 7 1.17 -21.08 8.60
CA ARG A 7 2.15 -21.22 7.50
C ARG A 7 1.73 -20.56 6.18
N TRP A 8 0.45 -20.21 6.04
CA TRP A 8 -0.12 -19.61 4.83
C TRP A 8 -0.75 -18.24 5.08
N THR A 9 -0.51 -17.64 6.25
CA THR A 9 -0.93 -16.27 6.54
C THR A 9 0.23 -15.33 6.33
N ILE A 10 -0.04 -14.23 5.66
CA ILE A 10 0.87 -13.09 5.55
C ILE A 10 0.38 -12.00 6.48
N ASP A 11 1.31 -11.28 7.11
CA ASP A 11 0.99 -10.06 7.85
C ASP A 11 1.65 -8.85 7.17
N TRP A 12 1.22 -7.67 7.59
CA TRP A 12 1.81 -6.40 7.19
C TRP A 12 3.32 -6.28 7.46
N ARG A 13 3.89 -6.99 8.44
CA ARG A 13 5.34 -6.96 8.72
C ARG A 13 6.12 -7.69 7.64
N GLU A 14 5.50 -8.67 7.00
CA GLU A 14 6.04 -9.32 5.81
C GLU A 14 5.88 -8.43 4.57
N MET A 15 4.66 -7.91 4.32
CA MET A 15 4.37 -7.03 3.17
C MET A 15 5.18 -5.72 3.19
N LEU A 16 5.45 -5.17 4.37
CA LEU A 16 6.16 -3.91 4.58
C LEU A 16 7.50 -4.13 5.31
N SER A 17 8.07 -5.33 5.14
CA SER A 17 9.39 -5.69 5.67
C SER A 17 10.49 -4.82 5.06
N THR A 18 11.66 -4.77 5.72
CA THR A 18 12.86 -4.13 5.19
C THR A 18 13.21 -4.63 3.78
N SER A 19 13.08 -5.94 3.52
CA SER A 19 13.35 -6.52 2.20
C SER A 19 12.26 -6.18 1.18
N ALA A 20 11.00 -6.10 1.58
CA ALA A 20 9.92 -5.70 0.68
C ALA A 20 10.10 -4.24 0.21
N LEU A 21 10.46 -3.35 1.14
CA LEU A 21 10.64 -1.92 0.89
C LEU A 21 12.05 -1.53 0.41
N GLU A 22 12.97 -2.48 0.26
CA GLU A 22 14.32 -2.21 -0.23
C GLU A 22 14.26 -1.60 -1.65
N GLY A 23 14.89 -0.43 -1.82
CA GLY A 23 14.89 0.33 -3.07
C GLY A 23 13.57 0.99 -3.41
N ALA A 24 12.57 0.99 -2.51
CA ALA A 24 11.33 1.73 -2.71
C ALA A 24 11.61 3.24 -2.72
N ILE A 25 11.14 3.91 -3.78
CA ILE A 25 11.19 5.36 -3.91
C ILE A 25 9.90 6.01 -3.41
N GLU A 26 8.79 5.28 -3.48
CA GLU A 26 7.49 5.70 -2.99
C GLU A 26 6.69 4.51 -2.45
N LEU A 27 5.98 4.74 -1.36
CA LEU A 27 5.01 3.82 -0.77
C LEU A 27 3.67 4.53 -0.72
N GLN A 28 2.62 3.90 -1.23
CA GLN A 28 1.26 4.41 -1.08
C GLN A 28 0.43 3.44 -0.23
N LEU A 29 -0.26 4.00 0.76
CA LEU A 29 -1.11 3.30 1.71
C LEU A 29 -2.53 3.85 1.53
N HIS A 30 -3.40 3.05 0.93
CA HIS A 30 -4.80 3.38 0.71
C HIS A 30 -5.63 2.59 1.70
N ASP A 31 -6.42 3.26 2.52
CA ASP A 31 -7.33 2.60 3.47
C ASP A 31 -8.50 3.52 3.85
N PHE A 32 -9.47 2.97 4.58
CA PHE A 32 -10.49 3.74 5.28
C PHE A 32 -9.96 4.26 6.62
N MET A 33 -9.47 3.37 7.51
CA MET A 33 -8.91 3.73 8.82
C MET A 33 -7.43 3.39 8.91
N ILE A 34 -6.60 4.37 9.30
CA ILE A 34 -5.14 4.21 9.37
C ILE A 34 -4.61 4.71 10.71
N ASP A 35 -4.01 3.80 11.48
CA ASP A 35 -3.12 4.15 12.58
C ASP A 35 -1.68 4.10 12.06
N LEU A 36 -1.22 5.25 11.53
CA LEU A 36 0.08 5.35 10.86
C LEU A 36 1.25 5.17 11.83
N ASP A 37 1.08 5.60 13.09
CA ASP A 37 2.13 5.45 14.10
C ASP A 37 2.27 3.97 14.50
N TYR A 38 1.16 3.27 14.76
CA TYR A 38 1.14 1.82 14.96
C TYR A 38 1.79 1.08 13.78
N LEU A 39 1.46 1.48 12.55
CA LEU A 39 2.05 0.92 11.32
C LEU A 39 3.55 1.12 11.24
N CYS A 40 4.04 2.32 11.51
CA CYS A 40 5.46 2.61 11.46
C CYS A 40 6.22 1.96 12.62
N GLU A 41 5.61 1.78 13.79
CA GLU A 41 6.17 0.99 14.90
C GLU A 41 6.28 -0.49 14.54
N GLY A 42 5.24 -1.06 13.95
CA GLY A 42 5.21 -2.46 13.50
C GLY A 42 6.11 -2.75 12.31
N CYS A 43 6.30 -1.76 11.43
CA CYS A 43 7.07 -1.83 10.19
C CYS A 43 8.03 -0.63 10.07
N PRO A 44 9.15 -0.60 10.82
CA PRO A 44 10.06 0.56 10.84
C PRO A 44 10.68 0.93 9.50
N ALA A 45 10.71 0.00 8.53
CA ALA A 45 11.22 0.23 7.19
C ALA A 45 10.43 1.30 6.42
N ILE A 46 9.17 1.55 6.76
CA ILE A 46 8.35 2.62 6.17
C ILE A 46 9.02 3.98 6.30
N ARG A 47 9.65 4.26 7.45
CA ARG A 47 10.36 5.53 7.71
C ARG A 47 11.59 5.74 6.82
N ARG A 48 12.07 4.68 6.15
CA ARG A 48 13.21 4.76 5.22
C ARG A 48 12.76 5.06 3.79
N VAL A 49 11.48 4.88 3.47
CA VAL A 49 10.97 5.20 2.14
C VAL A 49 10.98 6.72 1.95
N PRO A 50 11.55 7.24 0.85
CA PRO A 50 11.68 8.69 0.63
C PRO A 50 10.34 9.43 0.61
N ARG A 51 9.29 8.79 0.11
CA ARG A 51 7.95 9.35 0.00
C ARG A 51 6.89 8.32 0.40
N VAL A 52 6.02 8.70 1.32
CA VAL A 52 4.91 7.87 1.80
C VAL A 52 3.62 8.65 1.60
N ILE A 53 2.73 8.16 0.74
CA ILE A 53 1.41 8.73 0.50
C ILE A 53 0.39 7.93 1.30
N VAL A 54 -0.42 8.61 2.09
CA VAL A 54 -1.44 8.00 2.95
C VAL A 54 -2.81 8.50 2.48
N VAL A 55 -3.53 7.67 1.75
CA VAL A 55 -4.88 7.96 1.25
C VAL A 55 -5.89 7.39 2.25
N HIS A 56 -6.64 8.26 2.92
CA HIS A 56 -7.54 7.89 4.03
C HIS A 56 -9.00 8.28 3.76
N GLY A 57 -9.94 7.58 4.41
CA GLY A 57 -11.38 7.72 4.18
C GLY A 57 -12.25 7.98 5.41
N ASP A 58 -11.68 7.97 6.61
CA ASP A 58 -12.38 8.15 7.89
C ASP A 58 -12.88 9.59 8.17
N GLY A 59 -12.63 10.51 7.22
CA GLY A 59 -13.04 11.91 7.32
C GLY A 59 -12.17 12.78 8.22
N ARG A 60 -11.04 12.25 8.73
CA ARG A 60 -10.10 12.97 9.59
C ARG A 60 -8.68 12.69 9.14
N PRO A 61 -7.77 13.68 9.11
CA PRO A 61 -6.36 13.38 8.87
C PRO A 61 -5.88 12.33 9.88
N PRO A 62 -5.06 11.35 9.47
CA PRO A 62 -4.47 10.40 10.41
C PRO A 62 -3.76 11.15 11.53
N HIS A 63 -4.21 10.94 12.77
CA HIS A 63 -3.55 11.51 13.94
C HIS A 63 -2.22 10.78 14.12
N SER A 64 -1.15 11.33 13.53
CA SER A 64 0.16 10.68 13.48
C SER A 64 1.30 11.65 13.77
N ALA A 65 2.15 11.27 14.73
CA ALA A 65 3.41 11.93 15.00
C ALA A 65 4.35 11.82 13.79
N ALA A 66 4.36 10.69 13.08
CA ALA A 66 5.16 10.54 11.86
C ALA A 66 4.77 11.58 10.79
N ALA A 67 3.46 11.73 10.51
CA ALA A 67 2.98 12.73 9.57
C ALA A 67 3.23 14.17 10.02
N THR A 68 3.10 14.44 11.32
CA THR A 68 3.31 15.77 11.90
C THR A 68 4.79 16.19 11.87
N ASN A 69 5.70 15.26 12.18
CA ASN A 69 7.13 15.54 12.30
C ASN A 69 7.86 15.55 10.95
N GLU A 70 7.37 14.77 9.97
CA GLU A 70 7.97 14.66 8.63
C GLU A 70 6.93 14.88 7.50
N PRO A 71 6.27 16.05 7.43
CA PRO A 71 5.16 16.29 6.52
C PRO A 71 5.55 16.29 5.03
N ALA A 72 6.84 16.47 4.71
CA ALA A 72 7.35 16.35 3.35
C ALA A 72 7.52 14.88 2.91
N ARG A 73 7.71 13.97 3.87
CA ARG A 73 7.83 12.53 3.61
C ARG A 73 6.46 11.87 3.63
N PHE A 74 5.68 12.14 4.66
CA PHE A 74 4.35 11.56 4.88
C PHE A 74 3.28 12.54 4.42
N VAL A 75 2.72 12.27 3.24
CA VAL A 75 1.68 13.10 2.62
C VAL A 75 0.33 12.42 2.81
N CYS A 76 -0.51 12.98 3.67
CA CYS A 76 -1.88 12.49 3.88
C CYS A 76 -2.84 13.14 2.88
N LEU A 77 -3.59 12.32 2.14
CA LEU A 77 -4.57 12.73 1.14
C LEU A 77 -5.95 12.19 1.53
N GLN A 78 -6.96 13.05 1.45
CA GLN A 78 -8.35 12.67 1.60
C GLN A 78 -9.06 12.85 0.25
N PRO A 79 -9.40 11.76 -0.46
CA PRO A 79 -10.14 11.85 -1.71
C PRO A 79 -11.52 12.48 -1.48
N PRO A 80 -12.02 13.30 -2.41
CA PRO A 80 -13.39 13.78 -2.35
C PRO A 80 -14.34 12.58 -2.43
N CYS A 81 -15.38 12.59 -1.60
CA CYS A 81 -16.43 11.59 -1.60
C CYS A 81 -17.78 12.28 -1.77
N GLU A 82 -18.72 11.59 -2.42
CA GLU A 82 -20.11 12.03 -2.48
C GLU A 82 -20.72 12.12 -1.07
N ARG A 83 -21.89 12.75 -0.95
CA ARG A 83 -22.60 12.82 0.33
C ARG A 83 -22.90 11.40 0.84
N PHE A 84 -22.44 11.10 2.05
CA PHE A 84 -22.49 9.76 2.66
C PHE A 84 -21.58 8.70 2.01
N GLY A 85 -20.72 9.10 1.07
CA GLY A 85 -19.67 8.25 0.50
C GLY A 85 -18.47 8.12 1.43
N THR A 86 -17.65 7.10 1.18
CA THR A 86 -16.39 6.86 1.89
C THR A 86 -15.33 6.30 0.95
N HIS A 87 -14.07 6.68 1.16
CA HIS A 87 -12.94 5.98 0.57
C HIS A 87 -12.74 4.66 1.32
N HIS A 88 -13.28 3.56 0.77
CA HIS A 88 -13.24 2.24 1.40
C HIS A 88 -12.18 1.30 0.81
N SER A 89 -11.53 1.71 -0.26
CA SER A 89 -10.49 0.93 -0.92
C SER A 89 -9.27 0.74 -0.02
N LYS A 90 -8.68 -0.45 -0.13
CA LYS A 90 -7.61 -0.93 0.73
C LYS A 90 -6.50 -1.52 -0.11
N ALA A 91 -5.43 -0.76 -0.29
CA ALA A 91 -4.35 -1.14 -1.17
C ALA A 91 -3.00 -0.61 -0.68
N ILE A 92 -1.95 -1.35 -1.00
CA ILE A 92 -0.56 -0.96 -0.77
C ILE A 92 0.15 -0.99 -2.12
N PHE A 93 0.77 0.14 -2.48
CA PHE A 93 1.62 0.24 -3.66
C PHE A 93 3.05 0.48 -3.23
N ILE A 94 3.95 -0.45 -3.56
CA ILE A 94 5.40 -0.30 -3.34
C ILE A 94 6.03 -0.01 -4.69
N ILE A 95 6.48 1.22 -4.87
CA ILE A 95 7.01 1.72 -6.13
C ILE A 95 8.54 1.76 -6.03
N LYS A 96 9.19 1.01 -6.91
CA LYS A 96 10.65 0.96 -7.09
C LYS A 96 11.00 1.44 -8.50
N PRO A 97 12.25 1.84 -8.78
CA PRO A 97 12.64 2.31 -10.12
C PRO A 97 12.32 1.35 -11.26
N HIS A 98 12.32 0.04 -10.98
CA HIS A 98 12.10 -1.00 -12.00
C HIS A 98 11.02 -2.03 -11.63
N GLU A 99 10.18 -1.75 -10.62
CA GLU A 99 9.15 -2.68 -10.17
C GLU A 99 8.02 -1.94 -9.45
N LEU A 100 6.79 -2.40 -9.66
CA LEU A 100 5.63 -2.05 -8.85
C LEU A 100 5.12 -3.31 -8.15
N THR A 101 5.02 -3.30 -6.83
CA THR A 101 4.27 -4.33 -6.09
C THR A 101 2.94 -3.76 -5.63
N VAL A 102 1.85 -4.47 -5.92
CA VAL A 102 0.49 -4.11 -5.51
C VAL A 102 -0.03 -5.17 -4.55
N HIS A 103 -0.46 -4.73 -3.37
CA HIS A 103 -1.28 -5.54 -2.47
C HIS A 103 -2.68 -4.95 -2.43
N VAL A 104 -3.70 -5.74 -2.74
CA VAL A 104 -5.10 -5.40 -2.46
C VAL A 104 -5.50 -6.16 -1.20
N VAL A 105 -5.85 -5.43 -0.14
CA VAL A 105 -6.11 -6.00 1.19
C VAL A 105 -7.55 -5.70 1.62
N THR A 106 -7.99 -6.35 2.69
CA THR A 106 -9.34 -6.13 3.24
C THR A 106 -9.34 -5.60 4.67
N ALA A 107 -8.22 -5.77 5.39
CA ALA A 107 -8.02 -5.24 6.73
C ALA A 107 -7.78 -3.73 6.69
N ASN A 108 -8.35 -2.98 7.63
CA ASN A 108 -7.87 -1.62 7.90
C ASN A 108 -6.46 -1.68 8.54
N PHE A 109 -5.64 -0.63 8.36
CA PHE A 109 -4.32 -0.48 9.01
C PHE A 109 -4.42 -0.09 10.49
N ILE A 110 -5.12 -0.90 11.28
CA ILE A 110 -5.28 -0.76 12.73
C ILE A 110 -5.13 -2.13 13.42
N TYR A 111 -4.69 -2.13 14.68
CA TYR A 111 -4.45 -3.35 15.46
C TYR A 111 -5.64 -4.33 15.46
N THR A 112 -6.85 -3.82 15.65
CA THR A 112 -8.06 -4.63 15.82
C THR A 112 -8.43 -5.44 14.58
N ASP A 113 -8.11 -4.94 13.40
CA ASP A 113 -8.41 -5.64 12.14
C ASP A 113 -7.39 -6.75 11.86
N LEU A 114 -6.16 -6.59 12.32
CA LEU A 114 -5.08 -7.54 12.07
C LEU A 114 -4.97 -8.63 13.14
N HIS A 115 -5.43 -8.39 14.36
CA HIS A 115 -5.18 -9.31 15.46
C HIS A 115 -6.10 -10.55 15.45
N ASN A 116 -7.41 -10.35 15.24
CA ASN A 116 -8.42 -11.38 15.49
C ASN A 116 -9.50 -11.48 14.39
N LYS A 117 -9.23 -10.98 13.18
CA LYS A 117 -10.17 -11.09 12.05
C LYS A 117 -9.58 -11.90 10.91
N THR A 118 -10.45 -12.58 10.18
CA THR A 118 -10.11 -13.18 8.89
C THR A 118 -10.12 -12.09 7.84
N ASN A 119 -8.96 -11.85 7.22
CA ASN A 119 -8.80 -10.90 6.12
C ASN A 119 -8.20 -11.60 4.91
N GLY A 120 -8.54 -11.09 3.73
CA GLY A 120 -7.93 -11.45 2.45
C GLY A 120 -6.84 -10.46 2.04
N VAL A 121 -5.90 -10.98 1.26
CA VAL A 121 -4.83 -10.27 0.59
C VAL A 121 -4.62 -10.87 -0.79
N PHE A 122 -4.56 -10.03 -1.80
CA PHE A 122 -4.07 -10.35 -3.13
C PHE A 122 -2.77 -9.58 -3.37
N THR A 123 -1.74 -10.26 -3.87
CA THR A 123 -0.43 -9.66 -4.14
C THR A 123 -0.04 -9.91 -5.59
N HIS A 124 0.39 -8.86 -6.29
CA HIS A 124 0.99 -8.99 -7.61
C HIS A 124 2.22 -8.08 -7.75
N ARG A 125 3.22 -8.54 -8.51
CA ARG A 125 4.45 -7.79 -8.80
C ARG A 125 4.54 -7.56 -10.30
N PHE A 126 4.66 -6.31 -10.70
CA PHE A 126 4.79 -5.88 -12.08
C PHE A 126 6.23 -5.41 -12.31
N PRO A 127 6.98 -6.01 -13.24
CA PRO A 127 8.25 -5.44 -13.66
C PRO A 127 8.00 -4.10 -14.38
N ALA A 128 8.89 -3.13 -14.20
CA ALA A 128 8.80 -1.90 -14.98
C ALA A 128 9.03 -2.19 -16.47
N ARG A 129 8.37 -1.41 -17.34
CA ARG A 129 8.74 -1.36 -18.75
C ARG A 129 10.15 -0.82 -18.88
N THR A 130 11.06 -1.62 -19.42
CA THR A 130 12.37 -1.13 -19.82
C THR A 130 12.16 -0.12 -20.95
N LEU A 131 12.67 1.10 -20.83
CA LEU A 131 12.56 2.15 -21.87
C LEU A 131 13.12 1.71 -23.24
N SER A 132 13.87 0.60 -23.30
CA SER A 132 14.37 -0.01 -24.54
C SER A 132 13.35 -0.90 -25.26
N GLN A 133 12.22 -1.22 -24.63
CA GLN A 133 11.08 -1.81 -25.33
C GLN A 133 10.35 -0.65 -26.02
N ALA A 134 10.56 -0.53 -27.35
CA ALA A 134 9.76 0.31 -28.23
C ALA A 134 8.27 0.23 -27.87
N PRO A 135 7.43 1.25 -28.12
CA PRO A 135 6.01 1.22 -27.75
C PRO A 135 5.39 -0.05 -28.35
N ALA A 136 5.22 -1.07 -27.51
CA ALA A 136 4.64 -2.33 -27.92
C ALA A 136 3.22 -1.98 -28.34
N SER A 137 2.94 -2.19 -29.61
CA SER A 137 1.62 -2.14 -30.23
C SER A 137 0.64 -2.99 -29.44
N ALA A 138 -0.04 -2.47 -28.41
CA ALA A 138 -1.03 -3.16 -27.56
C ALA A 138 -0.64 -4.53 -26.91
N GLU A 139 0.45 -5.17 -27.33
CA GLU A 139 0.87 -6.54 -27.01
C GLU A 139 1.58 -6.66 -25.65
N GLY A 140 1.90 -5.52 -25.01
CA GLY A 140 2.50 -5.45 -23.68
C GLY A 140 1.52 -5.14 -22.55
N ALA A 141 0.21 -5.12 -22.81
CA ALA A 141 -0.82 -5.02 -21.78
C ALA A 141 -1.06 -6.40 -21.15
N SER A 142 -1.36 -6.45 -19.85
CA SER A 142 -1.79 -7.72 -19.27
C SER A 142 -3.04 -8.21 -20.01
N PRO A 143 -3.24 -9.53 -20.21
CA PRO A 143 -4.45 -10.05 -20.85
C PRO A 143 -5.75 -9.64 -20.15
N THR A 144 -5.63 -9.22 -18.89
CA THR A 144 -6.73 -8.73 -18.05
C THR A 144 -7.01 -7.24 -18.19
N GLY A 145 -6.15 -6.46 -18.85
CA GLY A 145 -6.29 -5.00 -18.90
C GLY A 145 -5.93 -4.26 -17.60
N PHE A 146 -5.45 -4.97 -16.56
CA PHE A 146 -5.24 -4.44 -15.21
C PHE A 146 -4.50 -3.11 -15.13
N GLY A 147 -3.47 -2.90 -15.96
CA GLY A 147 -2.73 -1.63 -15.95
C GLY A 147 -3.60 -0.43 -16.32
N ALA A 148 -4.43 -0.57 -17.37
CA ALA A 148 -5.36 0.48 -17.79
C ALA A 148 -6.48 0.67 -16.77
N ASP A 149 -6.99 -0.43 -16.19
CA ASP A 149 -8.02 -0.36 -15.15
C ASP A 149 -7.50 0.34 -13.89
N LEU A 150 -6.24 0.08 -13.51
CA LEU A 150 -5.61 0.73 -12.36
C LEU A 150 -5.31 2.21 -12.61
N GLU A 151 -4.92 2.60 -13.82
CA GLU A 151 -4.76 4.02 -14.18
C GLU A 151 -6.09 4.77 -14.19
N SER A 152 -7.19 4.08 -14.52
CA SER A 152 -8.54 4.65 -14.49
C SER A 152 -9.13 4.74 -13.08
N TYR A 153 -8.59 4.01 -12.11
CA TYR A 153 -9.04 3.94 -10.72
C TYR A 153 -8.42 5.06 -9.89
#